data_AF-A0A7K2P9T6-F1
#
_entry.id   AF-A0A7K2P9T6-F1
#
_cell.length_a   1.000
_cell.length_b   1.000
_cell.length_c   1.000
_cell.angle_alpha   90.00
_cell.angle_beta   90.00
_cell.angle_gamma   90.00
#
_symmetry.space_group_name_H-M   'P 1'
#
loop_
_entity.id
_entity.type
_entity.pdbx_description
1 polymer ?
#
loop_
_entity_poly.entity_id
_entity_poly.type
_entity_poly.pdbx_seq_one_letter_code
_entity_poly.pdbx_strand_id
1 'polypeptide(L)'
;YFAVLAPRLRPYGYSGPATIREHLATARATGEPGTEFRYENGNVEALAEVLRRITGLSTSALMSEMIWSRIGAEEDAYYLVDADGAEAACGGFSATARDVARLGELVRRGGAVGDRQIVPEAVTALAGSVPDGYPRRVRFPAAPADSPATLSYHDLWWILNDPYGSFMASGIHGQRLFVSPALDLVVVHYASQVVSPAVPQVPLVQAFLSIGVHLNA
;
A
#
# COMPACT_ATOMS: atom_id res chain seq x y z
N TYR A 1 -9.18 12.46 -7.49
CA TYR A 1 -7.87 11.78 -7.49
C TYR A 1 -7.28 11.67 -8.90
N PHE A 2 -7.92 10.95 -9.84
CA PHE A 2 -7.44 10.90 -11.23
C PHE A 2 -7.32 12.28 -11.92
N ALA A 3 -8.14 13.27 -11.57
CA ALA A 3 -8.02 14.63 -12.14
C ALA A 3 -6.75 15.40 -11.71
N VAL A 4 -6.10 14.96 -10.62
CA VAL A 4 -4.89 15.58 -10.07
C VAL A 4 -3.63 14.86 -10.55
N LEU A 5 -3.69 13.53 -10.67
CA LEU A 5 -2.51 12.69 -10.89
C LEU A 5 -2.53 11.86 -12.19
N ALA A 6 -3.69 11.70 -12.82
CA ALA A 6 -3.74 10.97 -14.09
C ALA A 6 -3.24 11.87 -15.23
N PRO A 7 -2.62 11.29 -16.26
CA PRO A 7 -2.23 12.00 -17.48
C PRO A 7 -3.43 12.45 -18.35
N ARG A 8 -4.63 12.59 -17.77
CA ARG A 8 -5.80 13.12 -18.49
C ARG A 8 -5.76 14.64 -18.45
N LEU A 9 -5.71 15.25 -19.63
CA LEU A 9 -5.86 16.70 -19.78
C LEU A 9 -7.17 17.15 -19.13
N ARG A 10 -7.07 18.20 -18.32
CA ARG A 10 -8.25 18.85 -17.75
C ARG A 10 -9.08 19.43 -18.90
N PRO A 11 -10.43 19.29 -18.86
CA PRO A 11 -11.28 19.94 -19.85
C PRO A 11 -11.04 21.45 -19.89
N TYR A 12 -11.26 22.06 -21.06
CA TYR A 12 -11.26 23.52 -21.19
C TYR A 12 -12.27 24.13 -20.19
N GLY A 13 -11.82 25.15 -19.43
CA GLY A 13 -12.64 25.80 -18.41
C GLY A 13 -12.70 25.05 -17.06
N TYR A 14 -11.88 24.03 -16.82
CA TYR A 14 -11.83 23.35 -15.53
C TYR A 14 -11.43 24.30 -14.39
N SER A 15 -12.30 24.40 -13.38
CA SER A 15 -12.12 25.24 -12.18
C SER A 15 -12.06 24.42 -10.89
N GLY A 16 -11.84 23.11 -10.99
CA GLY A 16 -11.74 22.21 -9.84
C GLY A 16 -10.32 22.15 -9.27
N PRO A 17 -10.10 21.26 -8.28
CA PRO A 17 -8.80 21.09 -7.63
C PRO A 17 -7.66 20.81 -8.61
N ALA A 18 -6.59 21.58 -8.49
CA ALA A 18 -5.37 21.48 -9.27
C ALA A 18 -4.27 20.65 -8.58
N THR A 19 -4.34 20.51 -7.26
CA THR A 19 -3.34 19.82 -6.43
C THR A 19 -4.00 18.75 -5.55
N ILE A 20 -3.20 17.85 -4.99
CA ILE A 20 -3.64 16.82 -4.04
C ILE A 20 -4.28 17.49 -2.83
N ARG A 21 -3.64 18.55 -2.31
CA ARG A 21 -4.11 19.29 -1.14
C ARG A 21 -5.45 19.97 -1.39
N GLU A 22 -5.61 20.63 -2.55
CA GLU A 22 -6.89 21.21 -2.93
C GLU A 22 -7.97 20.13 -3.06
N HIS A 23 -7.62 18.96 -3.60
CA HIS A 23 -8.58 17.87 -3.72
C HIS A 23 -9.00 17.32 -2.35
N LEU A 24 -8.06 17.16 -1.41
CA LEU A 24 -8.37 16.78 -0.03
C LEU A 24 -9.33 17.76 0.64
N ALA A 25 -9.17 19.07 0.40
CA ALA A 25 -10.06 20.10 0.93
C ALA A 25 -11.51 20.01 0.39
N THR A 26 -11.73 19.29 -0.72
CA THR A 26 -13.08 19.04 -1.25
C THR A 26 -13.79 17.84 -0.63
N ALA A 27 -13.13 17.05 0.20
CA ALA A 27 -13.72 15.87 0.82
C ALA A 27 -15.01 16.22 1.60
N ARG A 28 -15.97 15.30 1.58
CA ARG A 28 -17.22 15.38 2.33
C ARG A 28 -17.41 14.07 3.06
N ALA A 29 -17.78 14.15 4.34
CA ALA A 29 -18.11 12.96 5.11
C ALA A 29 -19.33 12.27 4.48
N THR A 30 -19.21 10.97 4.25
CA THR A 30 -20.28 10.11 3.74
C THR A 30 -20.87 9.20 4.84
N GLY A 31 -20.39 9.36 6.08
CA GLY A 31 -20.70 8.56 7.25
C GLY A 31 -19.83 8.98 8.42
N GLU A 32 -20.08 8.41 9.60
CA GLU A 32 -19.28 8.66 10.80
C GLU A 32 -17.90 7.97 10.70
N PRO A 33 -16.78 8.69 10.91
CA PRO A 33 -15.46 8.09 10.88
C PRO A 33 -15.32 6.93 11.89
N GLY A 34 -14.63 5.86 11.49
CA GLY A 34 -14.39 4.70 12.36
C GLY A 34 -15.52 3.68 12.43
N THR A 35 -16.65 3.90 11.76
CA THR A 35 -17.81 2.98 11.82
C THR A 35 -17.82 1.91 10.72
N GLU A 36 -17.22 2.20 9.55
CA GLU A 36 -17.15 1.27 8.41
C GLU A 36 -15.77 1.34 7.77
N PHE A 37 -15.27 0.20 7.30
CA PHE A 37 -14.08 0.17 6.46
C PHE A 37 -14.40 0.67 5.04
N ARG A 38 -13.68 1.72 4.62
CA ARG A 38 -13.66 2.20 3.24
C ARG A 38 -12.22 2.45 2.80
N TYR A 39 -11.83 1.78 1.72
CA TYR A 39 -10.51 2.00 1.14
C TYR A 39 -10.54 3.31 0.36
N GLU A 40 -9.83 4.31 0.86
CA GLU A 40 -9.78 5.63 0.22
C GLU A 40 -8.38 6.20 0.13
N ASN A 41 -8.00 6.58 -1.08
CA ASN A 41 -6.69 7.18 -1.39
C ASN A 41 -6.46 8.46 -0.60
N GLY A 42 -7.51 9.26 -0.41
CA GLY A 42 -7.46 10.52 0.34
C GLY A 42 -6.98 10.34 1.79
N ASN A 43 -7.23 9.18 2.42
CA ASN A 43 -6.76 8.92 3.78
C ASN A 43 -5.22 8.82 3.84
N VAL A 44 -4.60 8.21 2.83
CA VAL A 44 -3.14 8.08 2.75
C VAL A 44 -2.49 9.42 2.40
N GLU A 45 -3.11 10.20 1.51
CA GLU A 45 -2.63 11.56 1.19
C GLU A 45 -2.73 12.50 2.40
N ALA A 46 -3.82 12.42 3.17
CA ALA A 46 -3.97 13.18 4.41
C ALA A 46 -2.91 12.79 5.45
N LEU A 47 -2.62 11.49 5.60
CA LEU A 47 -1.53 11.01 6.46
C LEU A 47 -0.18 11.56 6.00
N ALA A 48 0.11 11.52 4.70
CA ALA A 48 1.35 12.06 4.15
C ALA A 48 1.50 13.56 4.39
N GLU A 49 0.41 14.34 4.27
CA GLU A 49 0.41 15.78 4.62
C GLU A 49 0.65 16.02 6.11
N VAL A 50 0.06 15.21 7.00
CA VAL A 50 0.33 15.28 8.45
C VAL A 50 1.81 15.03 8.73
N LEU A 51 2.39 13.96 8.15
CA LEU A 51 3.81 13.64 8.31
C LEU A 51 4.68 14.81 7.83
N ARG A 52 4.38 15.37 6.66
CA ARG A 52 5.09 16.53 6.10
C ARG A 52 5.11 17.72 7.04
N ARG A 53 3.96 18.03 7.65
CA ARG A 53 3.83 19.16 8.57
C ARG A 53 4.57 18.94 9.88
N ILE A 54 4.59 17.71 10.38
CA ILE A 54 5.26 17.37 11.64
C ILE A 54 6.77 17.33 11.47
N THR A 55 7.26 16.77 10.36
CA THR A 55 8.70 16.57 10.14
C THR A 55 9.37 17.72 9.41
N GLY A 56 8.62 18.51 8.64
CA GLY A 56 9.17 19.50 7.71
C GLY A 56 9.81 18.89 6.45
N LEU A 57 9.75 17.57 6.28
CA LEU A 57 10.34 16.84 5.15
C LEU A 57 9.27 16.47 4.12
N SER A 58 9.65 16.40 2.85
CA SER A 58 8.79 15.82 1.80
C SER A 58 8.59 14.31 2.02
N THR A 59 7.57 13.73 1.41
CA THR A 59 7.30 12.28 1.56
C THR A 59 8.47 11.45 1.01
N SER A 60 9.03 11.86 -0.13
CA SER A 60 10.21 11.21 -0.70
C SER A 60 11.45 11.32 0.19
N ALA A 61 11.70 12.49 0.79
CA ALA A 61 12.81 12.68 1.71
C ALA A 61 12.66 11.82 2.97
N LEU A 62 11.46 11.78 3.55
CA LEU A 62 11.18 10.96 4.74
C LEU A 62 11.35 9.46 4.43
N MET A 63 10.83 8.99 3.29
CA MET A 63 11.00 7.59 2.86
C MET A 63 12.48 7.24 2.65
N SER A 64 13.23 8.13 2.00
CA SER A 64 14.66 7.96 1.76
C SER A 64 15.46 7.90 3.06
N GLU A 65 15.26 8.87 3.95
CA GLU A 65 16.00 8.98 5.20
C GLU A 65 15.69 7.84 6.16
N MET A 66 14.42 7.48 6.32
CA MET A 66 13.99 6.53 7.34
C MET A 66 14.14 5.07 6.90
N ILE A 67 13.94 4.79 5.61
CA ILE A 67 13.79 3.40 5.13
C ILE A 67 14.72 3.14 3.94
N TRP A 68 14.51 3.80 2.80
CA TRP A 68 15.08 3.38 1.51
C TRP A 68 16.61 3.31 1.52
N SER A 69 17.27 4.33 2.06
CA SER A 69 18.74 4.39 2.16
C SER A 69 19.33 3.39 3.16
N ARG A 70 18.49 2.77 4.01
CA ARG A 70 18.90 1.91 5.12
C ARG A 70 18.67 0.41 4.88
N ILE A 71 17.90 0.06 3.86
CA ILE A 71 17.55 -1.33 3.54
C ILE A 71 18.46 -1.97 2.48
N GLY A 72 19.49 -1.23 2.02
CA GLY A 72 20.37 -1.69 0.95
C GLY A 72 19.66 -1.76 -0.40
N ALA A 73 18.74 -0.84 -0.67
CA ALA A 73 18.17 -0.66 -2.00
C ALA A 73 19.29 -0.39 -3.02
N GLU A 74 19.20 -1.03 -4.19
CA GLU A 74 20.20 -0.93 -5.25
C GLU A 74 19.96 0.30 -6.13
N GLU A 75 18.70 0.69 -6.30
CA GLU A 75 18.30 1.80 -7.16
C GLU A 75 17.52 2.88 -6.39
N ASP A 76 17.60 4.11 -6.89
CA ASP A 76 16.73 5.18 -6.44
C ASP A 76 15.26 4.85 -6.79
N ALA A 77 14.38 5.11 -5.83
CA ALA A 77 12.95 5.13 -6.06
C ALA A 77 12.44 6.55 -6.27
N TYR A 78 11.26 6.69 -6.87
CA TYR A 78 10.66 7.99 -7.12
C TYR A 78 9.16 7.99 -6.89
N TYR A 79 8.63 9.19 -6.63
CA TYR A 79 7.21 9.46 -6.54
C TYR A 79 6.75 10.31 -7.73
N LEU A 80 5.57 10.01 -8.25
CA LEU A 80 4.81 10.98 -9.02
C LEU A 80 4.48 12.18 -8.13
N VAL A 81 4.63 13.38 -8.67
CA VAL A 81 4.28 14.64 -7.99
C VAL A 81 3.13 15.34 -8.72
N ASP A 82 2.34 16.11 -7.97
CA ASP A 82 1.34 16.99 -8.54
C ASP A 82 1.95 18.34 -8.99
N ALA A 83 1.08 19.29 -9.37
CA ALA A 83 1.50 20.60 -9.86
C ALA A 83 2.19 21.50 -8.81
N ASP A 84 2.04 21.22 -7.51
CA ASP A 84 2.72 21.95 -6.43
C ASP A 84 3.94 21.21 -5.87
N GLY A 85 4.28 20.07 -6.47
CA GLY A 85 5.40 19.23 -6.07
C GLY A 85 5.07 18.26 -4.92
N ALA A 86 3.80 18.15 -4.51
CA ALA A 86 3.41 17.13 -3.53
C ALA A 86 3.44 15.74 -4.14
N GLU A 87 4.12 14.81 -3.46
CA GLU A 87 4.12 13.40 -3.84
C GLU A 87 2.74 12.76 -3.70
N ALA A 88 2.37 11.94 -4.68
CA ALA A 88 1.22 11.06 -4.62
C ALA A 88 1.50 9.85 -3.71
N ALA A 89 1.34 10.04 -2.40
CA ALA A 89 1.72 9.04 -1.40
C ALA A 89 0.91 7.74 -1.50
N CYS A 90 -0.34 7.79 -1.98
CA CYS A 90 -1.21 6.61 -1.97
C CYS A 90 -0.90 5.60 -3.09
N GLY A 91 -0.10 5.98 -4.10
CA GLY A 91 0.11 5.12 -5.26
C GLY A 91 1.04 5.63 -6.35
N GLY A 92 1.76 6.73 -6.13
CA GLY A 92 2.72 7.29 -7.09
C GLY A 92 4.14 6.75 -6.94
N PHE A 93 4.39 5.81 -6.02
CA PHE A 93 5.72 5.25 -5.77
C PHE A 93 6.13 4.26 -6.86
N SER A 94 7.38 4.37 -7.32
CA SER A 94 7.98 3.47 -8.30
C SER A 94 9.40 3.10 -7.88
N ALA A 95 9.71 1.81 -7.96
CA ALA A 95 10.99 1.22 -7.58
C ALA A 95 11.20 -0.11 -8.31
N THR A 96 12.39 -0.70 -8.20
CA THR A 96 12.62 -2.05 -8.74
C THR A 96 11.92 -3.10 -7.88
N ALA A 97 11.52 -4.21 -8.51
CA ALA A 97 10.90 -5.33 -7.79
C ALA A 97 11.83 -5.91 -6.71
N ARG A 98 13.15 -5.94 -6.95
CA ARG A 98 14.13 -6.41 -5.97
C ARG A 98 14.20 -5.50 -4.74
N ASP A 99 14.18 -4.18 -4.93
CA ASP A 99 14.22 -3.25 -3.81
C ASP A 99 12.91 -3.22 -3.02
N VAL A 100 11.76 -3.38 -3.68
CA VAL A 100 10.50 -3.58 -2.98
C VAL A 100 10.47 -4.92 -2.23
N ALA A 101 11.17 -5.95 -2.72
CA ALA A 101 11.31 -7.20 -1.98
C ALA A 101 12.15 -7.00 -0.70
N ARG A 102 13.18 -6.15 -0.74
CA ARG A 102 13.94 -5.75 0.46
C ARG A 102 13.07 -5.03 1.49
N LEU A 103 12.13 -4.19 1.03
CA LEU A 103 11.14 -3.57 1.91
C LEU A 103 10.21 -4.62 2.53
N GLY A 104 9.73 -5.58 1.74
CA GLY A 104 8.94 -6.71 2.26
C GLY A 104 9.70 -7.53 3.29
N GLU A 105 10.97 -7.80 3.01
CA GLU A 105 11.86 -8.56 3.89
C GLU A 105 12.16 -7.82 5.18
N LEU A 106 12.35 -6.50 5.12
CA LEU A 106 12.44 -5.65 6.31
C LEU A 106 11.22 -5.87 7.22
N VAL A 107 10.01 -5.80 6.67
CA VAL A 107 8.78 -5.98 7.47
C VAL A 107 8.67 -7.42 8.00
N ARG A 108 8.98 -8.42 7.16
CA ARG A 108 8.95 -9.84 7.54
C ARG A 108 9.90 -10.15 8.70
N ARG A 109 11.07 -9.51 8.71
CA ARG A 109 12.11 -9.67 9.75
C ARG A 109 11.95 -8.72 10.93
N GLY A 110 10.73 -8.23 11.18
CA GLY A 110 10.44 -7.39 12.35
C GLY A 110 11.17 -6.04 12.32
N GLY A 111 11.48 -5.52 11.13
CA GLY A 111 12.09 -4.21 10.94
C GLY A 111 13.62 -4.18 11.04
N ALA A 112 14.29 -5.34 11.03
CA ALA A 112 15.74 -5.43 11.09
C ALA A 112 16.40 -5.77 9.74
N VAL A 113 17.56 -5.16 9.47
CA VAL A 113 18.47 -5.55 8.39
C VAL A 113 19.81 -5.94 8.99
N GLY A 114 20.11 -7.24 8.96
CA GLY A 114 21.24 -7.79 9.72
C GLY A 114 21.05 -7.52 11.20
N ASP A 115 22.04 -6.91 11.84
CA ASP A 115 22.01 -6.53 13.27
C ASP A 115 21.43 -5.13 13.52
N ARG A 116 20.99 -4.42 12.47
CA ARG A 116 20.49 -3.03 12.58
C ARG A 116 18.97 -3.01 12.58
N GLN A 117 18.38 -2.48 13.66
CA GLN A 117 16.95 -2.17 13.72
C GLN A 117 16.68 -0.88 12.93
N ILE A 118 15.94 -0.98 11.82
CA ILE A 118 15.59 0.17 10.97
C ILE A 118 14.21 0.72 11.35
N VAL A 119 13.22 -0.16 11.47
CA VAL A 119 11.85 0.17 11.89
C VAL A 119 11.57 -0.59 13.19
N PRO A 120 11.01 0.00 14.25
CA PRO A 120 10.73 -0.74 15.48
C PRO A 120 9.84 -1.96 15.22
N GLU A 121 10.17 -3.10 15.84
CA GLU A 121 9.43 -4.36 15.65
C GLU A 121 7.93 -4.20 15.91
N ALA A 122 7.58 -3.42 16.94
CA ALA A 122 6.19 -3.10 17.28
C ALA A 122 5.42 -2.42 16.13
N VAL A 123 6.09 -1.66 15.26
CA VAL A 123 5.48 -1.03 14.08
C VAL A 123 5.29 -2.06 12.97
N THR A 124 6.30 -2.90 12.70
CA THR A 124 6.18 -3.95 11.67
C THR A 124 5.17 -5.04 12.04
N ALA A 125 5.00 -5.33 13.32
CA ALA A 125 4.00 -6.29 13.81
C ALA A 125 2.55 -5.86 13.48
N LEU A 126 2.31 -4.56 13.26
CA LEU A 126 1.00 -4.06 12.86
C LEU A 126 0.61 -4.47 11.44
N ALA A 127 1.58 -4.73 10.56
CA ALA A 127 1.30 -5.09 9.16
C ALA A 127 0.53 -6.42 9.01
N GLY A 128 0.74 -7.34 9.95
CA GLY A 128 0.08 -8.66 9.98
C GLY A 128 -0.96 -8.83 11.08
N SER A 129 -1.29 -7.77 11.84
CA SER A 129 -2.20 -7.86 12.97
C SER A 129 -3.37 -6.89 12.85
N VAL A 130 -4.47 -7.24 13.52
CA VAL A 130 -5.66 -6.39 13.61
C VAL A 130 -5.96 -6.24 15.11
N PRO A 131 -5.85 -5.04 15.68
CA PRO A 131 -6.23 -4.79 17.06
C PRO A 131 -7.73 -5.00 17.28
N ASP A 132 -8.13 -5.18 18.53
CA ASP A 132 -9.55 -5.30 18.87
C ASP A 132 -10.29 -4.00 18.58
N GLY A 133 -11.57 -4.14 18.18
CA GLY A 133 -12.40 -3.02 17.73
C GLY A 133 -12.25 -2.67 16.25
N TYR A 134 -11.27 -3.22 15.53
CA TYR A 134 -11.12 -2.98 14.09
C TYR A 134 -11.82 -4.05 13.22
N PRO A 135 -12.27 -3.70 12.00
CA PRO A 135 -12.92 -4.64 11.10
C PRO A 135 -12.00 -5.81 10.70
N ARG A 136 -12.39 -7.03 11.09
CA ARG A 136 -11.69 -8.27 10.71
C ARG A 136 -12.25 -8.94 9.45
N ARG A 137 -13.35 -8.42 8.90
CA ARG A 137 -14.03 -8.98 7.73
C ARG A 137 -14.37 -7.88 6.75
N VAL A 138 -13.45 -7.65 5.82
CA VAL A 138 -13.55 -6.67 4.75
C VAL A 138 -13.37 -7.34 3.38
N ARG A 139 -13.65 -6.57 2.33
CA ARG A 139 -13.50 -6.98 0.94
C ARG A 139 -12.55 -6.02 0.23
N PHE A 140 -11.96 -6.48 -0.88
CA PHE A 140 -11.35 -5.54 -1.82
C PHE A 140 -12.41 -4.57 -2.36
N PRO A 141 -12.04 -3.33 -2.68
CA PRO A 141 -13.00 -2.32 -3.17
C PRO A 141 -13.73 -2.73 -4.45
N ALA A 142 -13.07 -3.52 -5.32
CA ALA A 142 -13.62 -4.01 -6.58
C ALA A 142 -14.24 -5.42 -6.47
N ALA A 143 -14.38 -5.98 -5.27
CA ALA A 143 -14.99 -7.29 -5.10
C ALA A 143 -16.50 -7.24 -5.41
N PRO A 144 -17.06 -8.27 -6.08
CA PRO A 144 -18.51 -8.43 -6.21
C PRO A 144 -19.22 -8.36 -4.85
N ALA A 145 -20.42 -7.81 -4.81
CA ALA A 145 -21.17 -7.57 -3.58
C ALA A 145 -21.46 -8.85 -2.77
N ASP A 146 -21.61 -9.98 -3.46
CA ASP A 146 -21.87 -11.32 -2.93
C ASP A 146 -20.59 -12.06 -2.51
N SER A 147 -19.41 -11.53 -2.83
CA SER A 147 -18.15 -12.15 -2.41
C SER A 147 -18.05 -12.21 -0.88
N PRO A 148 -17.51 -13.30 -0.31
CA PRO A 148 -17.31 -13.39 1.14
C PRO A 148 -16.27 -12.37 1.60
N ALA A 149 -16.54 -11.69 2.72
CA ALA A 149 -15.57 -10.85 3.39
C ALA A 149 -14.63 -11.72 4.23
N THR A 150 -13.51 -12.11 3.63
CA THR A 150 -12.51 -13.03 4.21
C THR A 150 -11.24 -12.33 4.71
N LEU A 151 -11.02 -11.08 4.30
CA LEU A 151 -9.80 -10.33 4.59
C LEU A 151 -9.99 -9.44 5.81
N SER A 152 -8.89 -8.97 6.38
CA SER A 152 -8.86 -7.80 7.25
C SER A 152 -8.01 -6.69 6.62
N TYR A 153 -8.09 -5.48 7.17
CA TYR A 153 -7.23 -4.37 6.75
C TYR A 153 -6.87 -3.51 7.96
N HIS A 154 -5.58 -3.24 8.13
CA HIS A 154 -5.08 -2.38 9.20
C HIS A 154 -3.75 -1.74 8.78
N ASP A 155 -3.47 -0.51 9.22
CA ASP A 155 -2.23 0.23 8.95
C ASP A 155 -1.69 0.13 7.51
N LEU A 156 -2.60 0.23 6.54
CA LEU A 156 -2.33 0.19 5.09
C LEU A 156 -1.99 -1.19 4.50
N TRP A 157 -2.15 -2.27 5.28
CA TRP A 157 -1.93 -3.65 4.86
C TRP A 157 -3.24 -4.44 4.75
N TRP A 158 -3.35 -5.25 3.69
CA TRP A 158 -4.36 -6.29 3.59
C TRP A 158 -3.88 -7.53 4.32
N ILE A 159 -4.70 -8.06 5.23
CA ILE A 159 -4.35 -9.23 6.04
C ILE A 159 -5.22 -10.40 5.59
N LEU A 160 -4.58 -11.51 5.24
CA LEU A 160 -5.21 -12.60 4.50
C LEU A 160 -5.97 -13.59 5.38
N ASN A 161 -5.79 -13.52 6.70
CA ASN A 161 -6.38 -14.43 7.69
C ASN A 161 -6.12 -15.92 7.37
N ASP A 162 -4.97 -16.21 6.75
CA ASP A 162 -4.52 -17.57 6.52
C ASP A 162 -3.66 -18.09 7.69
N PRO A 163 -3.45 -19.42 7.79
CA PRO A 163 -2.65 -20.02 8.85
C PRO A 163 -1.17 -19.60 8.86
N TYR A 164 -0.69 -18.94 7.80
CA TYR A 164 0.71 -18.55 7.66
C TYR A 164 0.99 -17.12 8.13
N GLY A 165 -0.05 -16.40 8.59
CA GLY A 165 0.05 -15.02 9.03
C GLY A 165 0.37 -14.07 7.89
N SER A 166 -0.09 -14.38 6.67
CA SER A 166 0.29 -13.61 5.48
C SER A 166 -0.48 -12.30 5.35
N PHE A 167 0.20 -11.28 4.85
CA PHE A 167 -0.33 -9.94 4.60
C PHE A 167 0.29 -9.34 3.34
N MET A 168 -0.32 -8.30 2.78
CA MET A 168 0.16 -7.69 1.55
C MET A 168 -0.25 -6.24 1.34
N ALA A 169 0.58 -5.50 0.60
CA ALA A 169 0.17 -4.28 -0.07
C ALA A 169 -0.32 -4.63 -1.49
N SER A 170 -1.45 -4.04 -1.89
CA SER A 170 -2.14 -4.39 -3.14
C SER A 170 -2.42 -3.12 -3.95
N GLY A 171 -1.92 -3.11 -5.19
CA GLY A 171 -2.18 -2.05 -6.16
C GLY A 171 -3.10 -2.51 -7.30
N ILE A 172 -3.76 -1.54 -7.94
CA ILE A 172 -4.48 -1.76 -9.19
C ILE A 172 -3.53 -2.27 -10.29
N HIS A 173 -4.07 -2.83 -11.37
CA HIS A 173 -3.29 -3.40 -12.48
C HIS A 173 -2.36 -4.57 -12.11
N GLY A 174 -2.53 -5.16 -10.92
CA GLY A 174 -1.88 -6.41 -10.53
C GLY A 174 -0.62 -6.26 -9.68
N GLN A 175 -0.37 -5.09 -9.07
CA GLN A 175 0.77 -4.90 -8.18
C GLN A 175 0.57 -5.63 -6.85
N ARG A 176 1.55 -6.42 -6.41
CA ARG A 176 1.54 -7.07 -5.08
C ARG A 176 2.91 -6.95 -4.44
N LEU A 177 2.91 -6.60 -3.16
CA LEU A 177 3.98 -6.92 -2.21
C LEU A 177 3.36 -7.85 -1.17
N PHE A 178 3.61 -9.15 -1.30
CA PHE A 178 3.09 -10.19 -0.43
C PHE A 178 4.19 -10.65 0.54
N VAL A 179 3.81 -10.82 1.80
CA VAL A 179 4.71 -11.26 2.87
C VAL A 179 4.03 -12.36 3.67
N SER A 180 4.72 -13.47 3.88
CA SER A 180 4.26 -14.60 4.68
C SER A 180 5.37 -15.04 5.65
N PRO A 181 5.31 -14.61 6.92
CA PRO A 181 6.34 -14.93 7.91
C PRO A 181 6.51 -16.43 8.15
N ALA A 182 5.40 -17.18 8.28
CA ALA A 182 5.46 -18.62 8.57
C ALA A 182 5.96 -19.46 7.38
N LEU A 183 5.97 -18.89 6.17
CA LEU A 183 6.54 -19.51 4.97
C LEU A 183 7.92 -18.96 4.61
N ASP A 184 8.52 -18.10 5.46
CA ASP A 184 9.80 -17.43 5.18
C ASP A 184 9.83 -16.75 3.79
N LEU A 185 8.69 -16.18 3.37
CA LEU A 185 8.46 -15.79 1.97
C LEU A 185 8.09 -14.31 1.80
N VAL A 186 8.73 -13.67 0.83
CA VAL A 186 8.33 -12.37 0.26
C VAL A 186 8.17 -12.53 -1.25
N VAL A 187 7.06 -12.06 -1.81
CA VAL A 187 6.82 -12.03 -3.25
C VAL A 187 6.46 -10.62 -3.70
N VAL A 188 7.20 -10.13 -4.68
CA VAL A 188 6.84 -8.91 -5.42
C VAL A 188 6.37 -9.28 -6.81
N HIS A 189 5.22 -8.74 -7.19
CA HIS A 189 4.66 -8.93 -8.52
C HIS A 189 4.24 -7.57 -9.08
N TYR A 190 4.81 -7.22 -10.23
CA TYR A 190 4.38 -6.08 -11.02
C TYR A 190 3.69 -6.54 -12.29
N ALA A 191 2.63 -5.84 -12.65
CA ALA A 191 1.88 -6.11 -13.86
C ALA A 191 1.24 -4.83 -14.41
N SER A 192 0.70 -4.94 -15.61
CA SER A 192 -0.08 -3.89 -16.26
C SER A 192 -1.45 -4.45 -16.68
N GLN A 193 -2.09 -5.18 -15.78
CA GLN A 193 -3.34 -5.89 -16.06
C GLN A 193 -4.47 -4.91 -16.38
N VAL A 194 -5.22 -5.20 -17.44
CA VAL A 194 -6.45 -4.47 -17.76
C VAL A 194 -7.49 -4.74 -16.68
N VAL A 195 -7.98 -3.68 -16.03
CA VAL A 195 -9.06 -3.76 -15.04
C VAL A 195 -10.37 -3.69 -15.79
N SER A 196 -11.00 -4.85 -16.01
CA SER A 196 -12.28 -4.98 -16.70
C SER A 196 -13.06 -6.17 -16.13
N PRO A 197 -14.40 -6.08 -15.99
CA PRO A 197 -15.23 -7.24 -15.66
C PRO A 197 -15.07 -8.43 -16.62
N ALA A 198 -14.61 -8.18 -17.87
CA ALA A 198 -14.37 -9.21 -18.86
C ALA A 198 -13.02 -9.92 -18.71
N VAL A 199 -12.11 -9.41 -17.87
CA VAL A 199 -10.78 -10.00 -17.65
C VAL A 199 -10.79 -10.69 -16.29
N PRO A 200 -10.69 -12.02 -16.22
CA PRO A 200 -10.72 -12.75 -14.96
C PRO A 200 -9.53 -12.34 -14.08
N GLN A 201 -9.77 -12.30 -12.77
CA GLN A 201 -8.71 -12.06 -11.80
C GLN A 201 -7.83 -13.32 -11.69
N VAL A 202 -6.52 -13.13 -11.76
CA VAL A 202 -5.56 -14.22 -11.51
C VAL A 202 -5.50 -14.47 -10.00
N PRO A 203 -5.61 -15.72 -9.52
CA PRO A 203 -5.57 -16.04 -8.10
C PRO A 203 -4.13 -16.00 -7.56
N LEU A 204 -3.49 -14.83 -7.64
CA LEU A 204 -2.07 -14.63 -7.30
C LEU A 204 -1.76 -15.05 -5.87
N VAL A 205 -2.64 -14.74 -4.92
CA VAL A 205 -2.43 -15.09 -3.50
C VAL A 205 -2.31 -16.60 -3.31
N GLN A 206 -3.21 -17.38 -3.92
CA GLN A 206 -3.16 -18.85 -3.85
C GLN A 206 -1.89 -19.38 -4.51
N ALA A 207 -1.48 -18.81 -5.65
CA ALA A 207 -0.23 -19.20 -6.29
C ALA A 207 0.99 -18.92 -5.40
N PHE A 208 1.05 -17.75 -4.74
CA PHE A 208 2.14 -17.41 -3.82
C PHE A 208 2.20 -18.34 -2.61
N LEU A 209 1.05 -18.66 -2.02
CA LEU A 209 0.96 -19.63 -0.92
C LEU A 209 1.44 -21.01 -1.37
N SER A 210 1.03 -21.50 -2.54
CA SER A 210 1.50 -22.78 -3.08
C SER A 210 3.01 -22.81 -3.31
N ILE A 211 3.59 -21.70 -3.82
CA ILE A 211 5.05 -21.56 -3.96
C ILE A 211 5.73 -21.65 -2.59
N GLY A 212 5.23 -20.89 -1.60
CA GLY A 212 5.81 -20.90 -0.25
C GLY A 212 5.75 -22.27 0.42
N VAL A 213 4.61 -22.96 0.33
CA VAL A 213 4.48 -24.33 0.83
C VAL A 213 5.46 -25.29 0.13
N HIS A 214 5.61 -25.16 -1.19
CA HIS A 214 6.53 -26.00 -1.95
C HIS A 214 8.00 -25.78 -1.57
N LEU A 215 8.42 -24.53 -1.34
CA LEU A 215 9.80 -24.19 -0.98
C LEU A 215 10.17 -24.60 0.46
N ASN A 216 9.18 -24.82 1.33
CA ASN A 216 9.36 -25.22 2.73
C ASN A 216 9.07 -26.71 2.99
N ALA A 217 8.77 -27.49 1.95
CA ALA A 217 8.53 -28.93 2.03
C ALA A 217 9.85 -29.71 1.88
#